data_AF-A0A3A4NYW6-F1
#
_entry.id   AF-A0A3A4NYW6-F1
#
_cell.length_a   1.000
_cell.length_b   1.000
_cell.length_c   1.000
_cell.angle_alpha   90.00
_cell.angle_beta   90.00
_cell.angle_gamma   90.00
#
_symmetry.space_group_name_H-M   'P 1'
#
loop_
_entity.id
_entity.type
_entity.pdbx_description
1 polymer ?
#
loop_
_entity_poly.entity_id
_entity_poly.type
_entity_poly.pdbx_seq_one_letter_code
_entity_poly.pdbx_strand_id
1 'polypeptide(L)'
;MQTDSGDSQAQKKCPLCGKTIKKSAYRCPFCHESLAEIDQQEWEDISSSDISGASSASNLKDDIFTPLSAALVIGVIVAFAIVVSFRLFSLRDKEKEQEPLFPGSLQERQGEKAKPPAKLVYPESQPAAAVPPVEAPAEDLTDGLPAAPAALEDQKREQRIQEVFDQIIPDIRKGEQETPDTVILKAGSHLECRILLEDATALKVQYKGVTTTIEKKRIDRVERMTPEQIEEKARAAALARAAEIVDAEMERERANQSLELEDVPAEGLENAPQGPQSAAGESAFFIGDSSHKGFLIPGDARVTRSSIKSTLGEPDLEYARVLDYNWKHGFELVLSENDVLEAIRINSDRFKGKLSSEISYVSSLPDVLTAYGEPSSEKYVESLLSDSHEFQSGVLYREGGFSRINYKETGLTFWFDRNRIIQIEVGRKG
;
A
#
# COMPACT_ATOMS: atom_id res chain seq x y z
N MET A 1 54.14 -35.10 -3.18
CA MET A 1 53.26 -34.52 -4.20
C MET A 1 51.85 -34.49 -3.62
N GLN A 2 51.46 -33.39 -3.01
CA GLN A 2 50.08 -33.13 -2.57
C GLN A 2 49.41 -32.35 -3.70
N THR A 3 48.31 -32.89 -4.21
CA THR A 3 47.50 -32.27 -5.25
C THR A 3 46.56 -31.26 -4.59
N ASP A 4 46.78 -29.98 -4.89
CA ASP A 4 45.84 -28.87 -4.65
C ASP A 4 44.61 -29.08 -5.53
N SER A 5 43.53 -29.61 -4.94
CA SER A 5 42.21 -29.65 -5.56
C SER A 5 41.60 -28.26 -5.43
N GLY A 6 41.69 -27.46 -6.51
CA GLY A 6 41.11 -26.13 -6.61
C GLY A 6 39.59 -26.16 -6.50
N ASP A 7 39.10 -26.06 -5.27
CA ASP A 7 37.69 -25.93 -4.95
C ASP A 7 37.31 -24.45 -5.06
N SER A 8 37.07 -23.99 -6.29
CA SER A 8 36.54 -22.66 -6.60
C SER A 8 35.09 -22.55 -6.13
N GLN A 9 34.88 -22.56 -4.81
CA GLN A 9 33.57 -22.38 -4.20
C GLN A 9 33.08 -20.96 -4.51
N ALA A 10 31.95 -20.87 -5.21
CA ALA A 10 31.30 -19.61 -5.51
C ALA A 10 31.17 -18.75 -4.24
N GLN A 11 31.66 -17.51 -4.30
CA GLN A 11 31.60 -16.55 -3.22
C GLN A 11 30.52 -15.50 -3.54
N LYS A 12 29.82 -14.98 -2.52
CA LYS A 12 28.86 -13.87 -2.63
C LYS A 12 29.22 -12.77 -1.64
N LYS A 13 28.77 -11.53 -1.85
CA LYS A 13 28.92 -10.46 -0.84
C LYS A 13 27.74 -10.50 0.12
N CYS A 14 27.99 -10.30 1.40
CA CYS A 14 26.95 -10.12 2.40
C CYS A 14 26.20 -8.79 2.12
N PRO A 15 24.86 -8.78 2.00
CA PRO A 15 24.10 -7.57 1.66
C PRO A 15 24.16 -6.50 2.77
N LEU A 16 24.44 -6.89 4.01
CA LEU A 16 24.46 -5.98 5.16
C LEU A 16 25.82 -5.35 5.43
N CYS A 17 26.91 -6.09 5.21
CA CYS A 17 28.27 -5.61 5.54
C CYS A 17 29.24 -5.59 4.36
N GLY A 18 28.81 -6.01 3.17
CA GLY A 18 29.59 -5.97 1.93
C GLY A 18 30.74 -6.97 1.82
N LYS A 19 31.07 -7.71 2.90
CA LYS A 19 32.18 -8.68 2.90
C LYS A 19 31.85 -9.95 2.13
N THR A 20 32.87 -10.51 1.49
CA THR A 20 32.77 -11.74 0.69
C THR A 20 32.66 -12.97 1.58
N ILE A 21 31.64 -13.79 1.34
CA ILE A 21 31.26 -14.97 2.12
C ILE A 21 31.03 -16.16 1.17
N LYS A 22 31.05 -17.38 1.71
CA LYS A 22 30.70 -18.57 0.92
C LYS A 22 29.23 -18.50 0.49
N LYS A 23 28.90 -18.89 -0.75
CA LYS A 23 27.52 -18.87 -1.25
C LYS A 23 26.57 -19.73 -0.40
N SER A 24 27.07 -20.81 0.20
CA SER A 24 26.35 -21.70 1.13
C SER A 24 26.26 -21.21 2.58
N ALA A 25 26.81 -20.03 2.92
CA ALA A 25 26.76 -19.53 4.29
C ALA A 25 25.35 -19.03 4.64
N TYR A 26 24.73 -19.65 5.64
CA TYR A 26 23.42 -19.24 6.19
C TYR A 26 23.52 -18.01 7.12
N ARG A 27 24.71 -17.76 7.68
CA ARG A 27 25.03 -16.58 8.49
C ARG A 27 26.32 -15.94 8.01
N CYS A 28 26.36 -14.62 8.00
CA CYS A 28 27.59 -13.91 7.70
C CYS A 28 28.59 -14.10 8.86
N PRO A 29 29.80 -14.62 8.63
CA PRO A 29 30.80 -14.79 9.69
C PRO A 29 31.33 -13.46 10.24
N PHE A 30 31.04 -12.34 9.58
CA PHE A 30 31.53 -11.02 9.95
C PHE A 30 30.51 -10.19 10.74
N CYS A 31 29.24 -10.16 10.32
CA CYS A 31 28.18 -9.43 11.03
C CYS A 31 27.23 -10.33 11.82
N HIS A 32 27.35 -11.65 11.70
CA HIS A 32 26.52 -12.67 12.35
C HIS A 32 25.02 -12.67 12.02
N GLU A 33 24.57 -11.80 11.11
CA GLU A 33 23.18 -11.75 10.68
C GLU A 33 22.80 -12.96 9.80
N SER A 34 21.53 -13.37 9.90
CA SER A 34 20.95 -14.45 9.11
C SER A 34 20.76 -14.01 7.66
N LEU A 35 21.16 -14.84 6.70
CA LEU A 35 21.07 -14.57 5.26
C LEU A 35 19.88 -15.29 4.60
N ALA A 36 19.09 -16.00 5.40
CA ALA A 36 18.09 -16.96 4.95
C ALA A 36 16.87 -16.36 4.24
N GLU A 37 16.50 -15.11 4.56
CA GLU A 37 15.30 -14.48 4.00
C GLU A 37 15.56 -13.72 2.70
N ILE A 38 16.82 -13.44 2.34
CA ILE A 38 17.16 -12.67 1.14
C ILE A 38 17.35 -13.59 -0.08
N ASP A 39 17.66 -14.87 0.14
CA ASP A 39 18.10 -15.80 -0.91
C ASP A 39 16.95 -16.39 -1.76
N GLN A 40 15.67 -16.25 -1.41
CA GLN A 40 14.57 -16.87 -2.18
C GLN A 40 14.03 -16.01 -3.32
N GLN A 41 14.13 -14.67 -3.26
CA GLN A 41 13.41 -13.80 -4.19
C GLN A 41 14.30 -13.12 -5.24
N GLU A 42 15.61 -13.08 -5.05
CA GLU A 42 16.54 -12.31 -5.91
C GLU A 42 17.40 -13.18 -6.86
N TRP A 43 17.40 -14.52 -6.69
CA TRP A 43 18.32 -15.40 -7.42
C TRP A 43 17.70 -16.20 -8.57
N GLU A 44 16.38 -16.30 -8.63
CA GLU A 44 15.70 -16.94 -9.79
C GLU A 44 15.78 -16.06 -11.05
N ASP A 45 15.98 -14.75 -10.89
CA ASP A 45 16.05 -13.80 -12.02
C ASP A 45 17.44 -13.67 -12.68
N ILE A 46 18.50 -14.27 -12.12
CA ILE A 46 19.86 -14.16 -12.67
C ILE A 46 20.32 -15.46 -13.38
N SER A 47 19.52 -16.53 -13.37
CA SER A 47 19.93 -17.84 -13.91
C SER A 47 19.47 -18.14 -15.34
N SER A 48 18.78 -17.23 -16.04
CA SER A 48 18.09 -17.54 -17.30
C SER A 48 18.71 -16.94 -18.58
N SER A 49 19.83 -16.19 -18.50
CA SER A 49 20.42 -15.55 -19.68
C SER A 49 21.72 -16.16 -20.23
N ASP A 50 22.36 -17.12 -19.55
CA ASP A 50 23.59 -17.75 -20.06
C ASP A 50 23.63 -19.26 -19.76
N ILE A 51 23.15 -20.09 -20.69
CA ILE A 51 23.74 -21.39 -21.10
C ILE A 51 23.02 -21.83 -22.38
N SER A 52 23.67 -21.55 -23.50
CA SER A 52 23.40 -22.23 -24.77
C SER A 52 24.28 -23.49 -24.84
N GLY A 53 23.66 -24.64 -25.09
CA GLY A 53 24.32 -25.79 -25.71
C GLY A 53 24.77 -26.92 -24.79
N ALA A 54 23.97 -27.99 -24.72
CA ALA A 54 24.41 -29.35 -25.00
C ALA A 54 23.23 -30.33 -24.86
N SER A 55 22.91 -30.98 -25.96
CA SER A 55 22.06 -32.15 -26.06
C SER A 55 22.67 -33.35 -25.29
N SER A 56 21.84 -34.12 -24.58
CA SER A 56 22.02 -35.56 -24.40
C SER A 56 20.76 -36.20 -23.84
N ALA A 57 20.26 -37.18 -24.59
CA ALA A 57 19.25 -38.13 -24.17
C ALA A 57 19.86 -39.15 -23.19
N SER A 58 19.13 -39.51 -22.15
CA SER A 58 19.30 -40.80 -21.50
C SER A 58 17.99 -41.27 -20.86
N ASN A 59 17.57 -42.44 -21.33
CA ASN A 59 16.57 -43.32 -20.76
C ASN A 59 16.77 -43.50 -19.24
N LEU A 60 15.70 -43.39 -18.45
CA LEU A 60 15.60 -44.11 -17.19
C LEU A 60 14.23 -44.79 -17.11
N LYS A 61 14.29 -46.12 -17.13
CA LYS A 61 13.26 -47.07 -16.74
C LYS A 61 13.31 -47.24 -15.22
N ASP A 62 12.17 -47.64 -14.66
CA ASP A 62 11.95 -48.20 -13.31
C ASP A 62 11.98 -47.13 -12.19
N ASP A 63 11.03 -47.02 -11.24
CA ASP A 63 10.21 -48.02 -10.55
C ASP A 63 8.82 -47.48 -10.16
N ILE A 64 7.79 -48.28 -10.40
CA ILE A 64 6.44 -48.13 -9.84
C ILE A 64 6.49 -48.68 -8.40
N PHE A 65 6.72 -47.80 -7.41
CA PHE A 65 6.60 -48.14 -6.00
C PHE A 65 5.25 -47.64 -5.44
N THR A 66 4.44 -48.59 -5.01
CA THR A 66 3.07 -48.54 -4.45
C THR A 66 2.78 -47.41 -3.43
N PRO A 67 1.59 -46.77 -3.47
CA PRO A 67 1.21 -45.65 -2.58
C PRO A 67 0.49 -46.09 -1.29
N LEU A 68 0.88 -47.21 -0.68
CA LEU A 68 0.20 -47.72 0.53
C LEU A 68 0.69 -47.05 1.83
N SER A 69 1.89 -46.46 1.84
CA SER A 69 2.45 -45.77 3.02
C SER A 69 1.90 -44.35 3.19
N ALA A 70 1.62 -43.64 2.10
CA ALA A 70 1.12 -42.26 2.16
C ALA A 70 -0.30 -42.18 2.76
N ALA A 71 -1.18 -43.12 2.44
CA ALA A 71 -2.53 -43.17 2.98
C ALA A 71 -2.56 -43.40 4.50
N LEU A 72 -1.62 -44.20 5.03
CA LEU A 72 -1.50 -44.45 6.47
C LEU A 72 -1.03 -43.20 7.22
N VAL A 73 -0.08 -42.45 6.66
CA VAL A 73 0.41 -41.21 7.30
C VAL A 73 -0.69 -40.15 7.34
N ILE A 74 -1.45 -39.98 6.25
CA ILE A 74 -2.58 -39.05 6.20
C ILE A 74 -3.66 -39.45 7.22
N GLY A 75 -3.97 -40.74 7.33
CA GLY A 75 -4.95 -41.25 8.31
C GLY A 75 -4.56 -40.93 9.77
N VAL A 76 -3.28 -41.08 10.12
CA VAL A 76 -2.79 -40.77 11.48
C VAL A 76 -2.87 -39.28 11.79
N ILE A 77 -2.55 -38.42 10.83
CA ILE A 77 -2.62 -36.95 11.01
C ILE A 77 -4.07 -36.50 11.23
N VAL A 78 -5.01 -37.02 10.43
CA VAL A 78 -6.44 -36.69 10.57
C VAL A 78 -6.99 -37.18 11.91
N ALA A 79 -6.65 -38.40 12.34
CA ALA A 79 -7.06 -38.92 13.64
C ALA A 79 -6.52 -38.08 14.80
N PHE A 80 -5.26 -37.62 14.71
CA PHE A 80 -4.65 -36.77 15.73
C PHE A 80 -5.34 -35.39 15.81
N ALA A 81 -5.64 -34.78 14.66
CA ALA A 81 -6.36 -33.51 14.59
C ALA A 81 -7.76 -33.58 15.22
N ILE A 82 -8.49 -34.69 15.00
CA ILE A 82 -9.80 -34.92 15.63
C ILE A 82 -9.67 -35.01 17.16
N VAL A 83 -8.69 -35.75 17.67
CA VAL A 83 -8.48 -35.91 19.13
C VAL A 83 -8.12 -34.57 19.78
N VAL A 84 -7.25 -33.79 19.16
CA VAL A 84 -6.87 -32.45 19.65
C VAL A 84 -8.08 -31.51 19.63
N SER A 85 -8.87 -31.53 18.57
CA SER A 85 -10.07 -30.70 18.46
C SER A 85 -11.10 -31.05 19.53
N PHE A 86 -11.31 -32.34 19.80
CA PHE A 86 -12.23 -32.80 20.84
C PHE A 86 -11.77 -32.42 22.25
N ARG A 87 -10.45 -32.47 22.51
CA ARG A 87 -9.84 -32.02 23.76
C ARG A 87 -9.99 -30.52 23.98
N LEU A 88 -9.75 -29.71 22.93
CA LEU A 88 -9.92 -28.26 23.00
C LEU A 88 -11.38 -27.86 23.20
N PHE A 89 -12.32 -28.56 22.55
CA PHE A 89 -13.75 -28.33 22.76
C PHE A 89 -14.19 -28.65 24.19
N SER A 90 -13.71 -29.77 24.76
CA SER A 90 -14.02 -30.17 26.13
C SER A 90 -13.47 -29.23 27.21
N LEU A 91 -12.41 -28.48 26.91
CA LEU A 91 -11.86 -27.47 27.83
C LEU A 91 -12.72 -26.19 27.83
N ARG A 92 -13.32 -25.84 26.68
CA ARG A 92 -14.10 -24.62 26.52
C ARG A 92 -15.45 -24.67 27.26
N ASP A 93 -16.03 -25.85 27.45
CA ASP A 93 -17.27 -26.00 28.21
C ASP A 93 -17.08 -25.84 29.73
N LYS A 94 -15.85 -25.97 30.24
CA LYS A 94 -15.58 -25.81 31.68
C LYS A 94 -15.42 -24.36 32.14
N GLU A 95 -15.28 -23.41 31.21
CA GLU A 95 -15.10 -21.99 31.54
C GLU A 95 -16.43 -21.23 31.75
N LYS A 96 -17.58 -21.86 31.47
CA LYS A 96 -18.90 -21.19 31.57
C LYS A 96 -19.61 -21.34 32.92
N GLU A 97 -19.04 -22.05 33.90
CA GLU A 97 -19.68 -22.29 35.21
C GLU A 97 -19.10 -21.50 36.40
N GLN A 98 -18.23 -20.51 36.17
CA GLN A 98 -17.81 -19.58 37.24
C GLN A 98 -18.33 -18.17 37.00
N GLU A 99 -19.60 -17.97 37.34
CA GLU A 99 -20.19 -16.66 37.60
C GLU A 99 -19.87 -16.28 39.05
N PRO A 100 -19.06 -15.25 39.34
CA PRO A 100 -18.82 -14.83 40.72
C PRO A 100 -20.05 -14.10 41.26
N LEU A 101 -20.76 -14.75 42.19
CA LEU A 101 -21.69 -14.11 43.13
C LEU A 101 -20.94 -13.00 43.91
N PHE A 102 -21.16 -11.74 43.55
CA PHE A 102 -20.84 -10.61 44.42
C PHE A 102 -22.08 -10.22 45.23
N PRO A 103 -22.06 -10.38 46.57
CA PRO A 103 -23.06 -9.75 47.42
C PRO A 103 -22.73 -8.27 47.58
N GLY A 104 -23.77 -7.43 47.43
CA GLY A 104 -23.65 -5.99 47.64
C GLY A 104 -23.39 -5.61 49.09
N SER A 105 -22.82 -4.42 49.27
CA SER A 105 -23.09 -3.58 50.42
C SER A 105 -22.81 -2.12 50.10
N LEU A 106 -23.86 -1.31 50.17
CA LEU A 106 -23.85 0.12 50.44
C LEU A 106 -22.90 0.45 51.59
N GLN A 107 -22.00 1.42 51.40
CA GLN A 107 -21.62 2.29 52.51
C GLN A 107 -21.31 3.71 52.05
N GLU A 108 -22.32 4.54 52.29
CA GLU A 108 -22.33 5.97 52.49
C GLU A 108 -21.13 6.48 53.31
N ARG A 109 -20.34 7.40 52.75
CA ARG A 109 -19.50 8.32 53.54
C ARG A 109 -19.53 9.72 52.95
N GLN A 110 -20.14 10.60 53.74
CA GLN A 110 -20.15 12.04 53.61
C GLN A 110 -18.74 12.63 53.72
N GLY A 111 -18.49 13.66 52.91
CA GLY A 111 -17.98 14.94 53.36
C GLY A 111 -16.52 15.03 53.83
N GLU A 112 -15.64 15.48 52.95
CA GLU A 112 -14.49 16.29 53.38
C GLU A 112 -14.24 17.45 52.40
N LYS A 113 -14.43 18.67 52.92
CA LYS A 113 -14.18 19.95 52.25
C LYS A 113 -12.69 20.10 51.96
N ALA A 114 -12.30 20.00 50.70
CA ALA A 114 -10.98 20.43 50.25
C ALA A 114 -10.92 21.96 50.11
N LYS A 115 -9.96 22.53 50.84
CA LYS A 115 -9.53 23.93 50.89
C LYS A 115 -8.92 24.34 49.54
N PRO A 116 -9.21 25.54 48.99
CA PRO A 116 -8.59 25.98 47.73
C PRO A 116 -7.10 26.29 47.95
N PRO A 117 -6.20 25.92 47.01
CA PRO A 117 -4.81 26.31 47.10
C PRO A 117 -4.64 27.82 46.88
N ALA A 118 -3.65 28.36 47.58
CA ALA A 118 -3.27 29.76 47.61
C ALA A 118 -2.92 30.30 46.21
N LYS A 119 -3.39 31.52 45.93
CA LYS A 119 -2.95 32.35 44.82
C LYS A 119 -1.42 32.49 44.85
N LEU A 120 -0.75 31.94 43.84
CA LEU A 120 0.61 32.33 43.48
C LEU A 120 0.56 33.74 42.90
N VAL A 121 1.13 34.67 43.67
CA VAL A 121 1.44 36.04 43.26
C VAL A 121 2.66 35.96 42.34
N TYR A 122 2.49 36.27 41.06
CA TYR A 122 3.60 36.55 40.15
C TYR A 122 4.10 37.98 40.42
N PRO A 123 5.42 38.22 40.46
CA PRO A 123 5.96 39.57 40.49
C PRO A 123 5.74 40.26 39.15
N GLU A 124 5.13 41.43 39.24
CA GLU A 124 4.89 42.41 38.19
C GLU A 124 6.20 42.76 37.49
N SER A 125 6.32 42.35 36.23
CA SER A 125 7.43 42.73 35.36
C SER A 125 7.14 44.14 34.83
N GLN A 126 7.88 45.12 35.34
CA GLN A 126 7.91 46.50 34.83
C GLN A 126 8.27 46.51 33.33
N PRO A 127 7.50 47.17 32.45
CA PRO A 127 8.01 47.52 31.14
C PRO A 127 9.00 48.68 31.26
N ALA A 128 10.17 48.45 30.68
CA ALA A 128 11.24 49.41 30.54
C ALA A 128 10.79 50.68 29.79
N ALA A 129 11.49 51.75 30.12
CA ALA A 129 11.27 53.11 29.71
C ALA A 129 11.00 53.31 28.20
N ALA A 130 10.05 54.20 27.95
CA ALA A 130 9.77 54.80 26.65
C ALA A 130 11.04 55.42 26.05
N VAL A 131 11.43 54.92 24.88
CA VAL A 131 12.32 55.60 23.94
C VAL A 131 11.45 56.55 23.10
N PRO A 132 11.82 57.83 22.94
CA PRO A 132 11.03 58.79 22.17
C PRO A 132 10.98 58.43 20.67
N PRO A 133 9.95 58.90 19.94
CA PRO A 133 9.77 58.60 18.53
C PRO A 133 10.84 59.34 17.72
N VAL A 134 11.65 58.57 16.98
CA VAL A 134 12.46 59.12 15.90
C VAL A 134 11.53 59.31 14.70
N GLU A 135 11.36 60.57 14.29
CA GLU A 135 10.69 60.96 13.05
C GLU A 135 11.32 60.20 11.87
N ALA A 136 10.53 59.31 11.27
CA ALA A 136 10.86 58.74 9.97
C ALA A 136 10.70 59.83 8.90
N PRO A 137 11.63 59.95 7.95
CA PRO A 137 11.46 60.82 6.80
C PRO A 137 10.30 60.30 5.95
N ALA A 138 9.52 61.23 5.42
CA ALA A 138 8.46 60.97 4.44
C ALA A 138 9.05 60.28 3.20
N GLU A 139 8.97 58.95 3.16
CA GLU A 139 9.18 58.18 1.93
C GLU A 139 7.86 58.13 1.18
N ASP A 140 7.81 59.04 0.21
CA ASP A 140 7.46 58.80 -1.19
C ASP A 140 6.33 57.81 -1.48
N LEU A 141 5.24 58.39 -2.00
CA LEU A 141 4.11 57.73 -2.65
C LEU A 141 4.58 56.92 -3.88
N THR A 142 5.06 55.70 -3.67
CA THR A 142 5.00 54.67 -4.73
C THR A 142 3.64 53.99 -4.67
N ASP A 143 2.65 54.69 -5.22
CA ASP A 143 1.34 54.15 -5.55
C ASP A 143 1.48 52.95 -6.51
N GLY A 144 1.07 51.77 -6.04
CA GLY A 144 0.23 50.88 -6.83
C GLY A 144 0.86 50.12 -8.01
N LEU A 145 2.03 49.51 -7.85
CA LEU A 145 2.36 48.35 -8.69
C LEU A 145 1.53 47.16 -8.19
N PRO A 146 0.66 46.55 -9.02
CA PRO A 146 -0.13 45.39 -8.61
C PRO A 146 0.84 44.29 -8.15
N ALA A 147 0.58 43.74 -6.96
CA ALA A 147 1.35 42.62 -6.43
C ALA A 147 1.52 41.57 -7.53
N ALA A 148 2.77 41.21 -7.83
CA ALA A 148 3.08 40.30 -8.92
C ALA A 148 2.26 39.00 -8.73
N PRO A 149 1.66 38.45 -9.80
CA PRO A 149 0.76 37.29 -9.71
C PRO A 149 1.35 36.08 -8.98
N ALA A 150 2.68 35.94 -8.97
CA ALA A 150 3.38 34.90 -8.21
C ALA A 150 3.16 34.98 -6.68
N ALA A 151 3.14 36.18 -6.09
CA ALA A 151 2.96 36.34 -4.64
C ALA A 151 1.57 35.90 -4.17
N LEU A 152 0.56 36.06 -5.02
CA LEU A 152 -0.80 35.60 -4.74
C LEU A 152 -0.92 34.07 -4.84
N GLU A 153 -0.21 33.45 -5.79
CA GLU A 153 -0.15 31.97 -5.89
C GLU A 153 0.53 31.35 -4.67
N ASP A 154 1.65 31.92 -4.21
CA ASP A 154 2.36 31.43 -3.02
C ASP A 154 1.49 31.52 -1.77
N GLN A 155 0.78 32.64 -1.58
CA GLN A 155 -0.17 32.78 -0.47
C GLN A 155 -1.31 31.76 -0.54
N LYS A 156 -1.87 31.53 -1.74
CA LYS A 156 -2.92 30.52 -1.96
C LYS A 156 -2.39 29.10 -1.67
N ARG A 157 -1.15 28.81 -2.06
CA ARG A 157 -0.48 27.54 -1.79
C ARG A 157 -0.30 27.31 -0.29
N GLU A 158 0.20 28.29 0.46
CA GLU A 158 0.38 28.18 1.91
C GLU A 158 -0.95 27.96 2.65
N GLN A 159 -2.02 28.67 2.24
CA GLN A 159 -3.36 28.46 2.80
C GLN A 159 -3.86 27.03 2.59
N ARG A 160 -3.74 26.51 1.35
CA ARG A 160 -4.11 25.12 1.04
C ARG A 160 -3.29 24.10 1.84
N ILE A 161 -1.99 24.33 2.01
CA ILE A 161 -1.13 23.45 2.83
C ILE A 161 -1.64 23.41 4.27
N GLN A 162 -2.01 24.55 4.83
CA GLN A 162 -2.54 24.61 6.20
C GLN A 162 -3.89 23.86 6.32
N GLU A 163 -4.78 24.01 5.33
CA GLU A 163 -6.06 23.30 5.30
C GLU A 163 -5.88 21.77 5.19
N VAL A 164 -5.01 21.30 4.30
CA VAL A 164 -4.70 19.86 4.16
C VAL A 164 -3.99 19.33 5.41
N PHE A 165 -3.08 20.10 5.99
CA PHE A 165 -2.38 19.77 7.23
C PHE A 165 -3.37 19.49 8.38
N ASP A 166 -4.36 20.37 8.57
CA ASP A 166 -5.36 20.23 9.64
C ASP A 166 -6.25 18.97 9.44
N GLN A 167 -6.43 18.52 8.19
CA GLN A 167 -7.16 17.29 7.87
C GLN A 167 -6.34 16.02 8.15
N ILE A 168 -5.03 16.02 7.86
CA ILE A 168 -4.20 14.81 7.95
C ILE A 168 -3.50 14.62 9.31
N ILE A 169 -3.31 15.68 10.10
CA ILE A 169 -2.62 15.56 11.39
C ILE A 169 -3.31 14.61 12.38
N PRO A 170 -4.66 14.47 12.45
CA PRO A 170 -5.28 13.48 13.32
C PRO A 170 -4.94 12.04 12.91
N ASP A 171 -4.89 11.76 11.60
CA ASP A 171 -4.54 10.44 11.06
C ASP A 171 -3.07 10.11 11.30
N ILE A 172 -2.19 11.08 11.11
CA ILE A 172 -0.76 10.94 11.40
C ILE A 172 -0.56 10.73 12.90
N ARG A 173 -1.22 11.51 13.78
CA ARG A 173 -1.15 11.28 15.24
C ARG A 173 -1.63 9.89 15.63
N LYS A 174 -2.65 9.36 14.96
CA LYS A 174 -3.16 8.00 15.20
C LYS A 174 -2.17 6.93 14.76
N GLY A 175 -1.43 7.17 13.67
CA GLY A 175 -0.34 6.29 13.22
C GLY A 175 0.98 6.46 13.98
N GLU A 176 1.30 7.67 14.43
CA GLU A 176 2.56 8.04 15.09
C GLU A 176 2.54 7.91 16.62
N GLN A 177 1.42 7.48 17.22
CA GLN A 177 1.49 6.80 18.52
C GLN A 177 2.41 5.58 18.50
N GLU A 178 2.90 5.18 17.32
CA GLU A 178 3.90 4.15 17.06
C GLU A 178 5.28 4.73 16.68
N THR A 179 5.65 5.91 17.20
CA THR A 179 6.96 6.50 16.92
C THR A 179 8.10 5.59 17.39
N PRO A 180 9.19 5.46 16.60
CA PRO A 180 10.29 4.57 16.93
C PRO A 180 11.14 5.15 18.06
N ASP A 181 11.31 4.39 19.14
CA ASP A 181 12.38 4.59 20.10
C ASP A 181 13.73 4.29 19.43
N THR A 182 14.79 4.96 19.88
CA THR A 182 16.14 4.65 19.41
C THR A 182 16.85 3.75 20.41
N VAL A 183 17.12 2.50 20.04
CA VAL A 183 17.90 1.55 20.83
C VAL A 183 19.35 1.60 20.36
N ILE A 184 20.25 2.05 21.24
CA ILE A 184 21.69 2.10 20.97
C ILE A 184 22.33 0.83 21.53
N LEU A 185 22.95 0.03 20.66
CA LEU A 185 23.63 -1.20 21.05
C LEU A 185 25.06 -0.92 21.47
N LYS A 186 25.63 -1.75 22.36
CA LYS A 186 27.05 -1.66 22.78
C LYS A 186 28.05 -1.79 21.64
N ALA A 187 27.63 -2.36 20.51
CA ALA A 187 28.43 -2.41 19.29
C ALA A 187 28.54 -1.04 18.58
N GLY A 188 27.82 -0.02 19.04
CA GLY A 188 27.76 1.31 18.45
C GLY A 188 26.69 1.49 17.36
N SER A 189 25.88 0.46 17.08
CA SER A 189 24.78 0.55 16.11
C SER A 189 23.52 1.14 16.74
N HIS A 190 22.83 1.99 15.98
CA HIS A 190 21.59 2.65 16.40
C HIS A 190 20.41 1.99 15.67
N LEU A 191 19.37 1.62 16.41
CA LEU A 191 18.19 0.96 15.88
C LEU A 191 16.95 1.82 16.18
N GLU A 192 16.39 2.44 15.15
CA GLU A 192 15.07 3.11 15.24
C GLU A 192 13.98 2.03 15.18
N CYS A 193 13.35 1.72 16.31
CA CYS A 193 12.41 0.62 16.43
C CYS A 193 11.29 0.93 17.44
N ARG A 194 10.16 0.23 17.32
CA ARG A 194 9.09 0.33 18.31
C ARG A 194 9.32 -0.67 19.43
N ILE A 195 9.43 -0.22 20.68
CA ILE A 195 9.52 -1.14 21.83
C ILE A 195 8.13 -1.66 22.15
N LEU A 196 7.93 -2.97 21.98
CA LEU A 196 6.65 -3.66 22.24
C LEU A 196 6.56 -4.13 23.70
N LEU A 197 7.66 -4.65 24.23
CA LEU A 197 7.74 -5.16 25.60
C LEU A 197 9.14 -4.95 26.15
N GLU A 198 9.23 -4.48 27.39
CA GLU A 198 10.48 -4.37 28.12
C GLU A 198 10.48 -5.30 29.33
N ASP A 199 11.27 -6.36 29.25
CA ASP A 199 11.46 -7.32 30.33
C ASP A 199 12.74 -7.03 31.12
N ALA A 200 12.99 -7.78 32.20
CA ALA A 200 14.20 -7.65 33.00
C ALA A 200 15.49 -7.98 32.22
N THR A 201 15.43 -8.87 31.22
CA THR A 201 16.60 -9.40 30.51
C THR A 201 16.64 -9.05 29.02
N ALA A 202 15.54 -8.61 28.43
CA ALA A 202 15.42 -8.36 26.99
C ALA A 202 14.42 -7.24 26.67
N LEU A 203 14.57 -6.66 25.48
CA LEU A 203 13.60 -5.79 24.83
C LEU A 203 13.02 -6.54 23.62
N LYS A 204 11.69 -6.64 23.55
CA LYS A 204 10.99 -7.07 22.34
C LYS A 204 10.68 -5.82 21.54
N VAL A 205 11.24 -5.72 20.34
CA VAL A 205 11.14 -4.54 19.48
C VAL A 205 10.61 -4.92 18.11
N GLN A 206 9.93 -3.99 17.45
CA GLN A 206 9.53 -4.09 16.04
C GLN A 206 10.40 -3.15 15.21
N TYR A 207 11.19 -3.72 14.30
CA TYR A 207 12.09 -2.99 13.41
C TYR A 207 11.73 -3.35 11.96
N LYS A 208 11.37 -2.34 11.15
CA LYS A 208 10.96 -2.53 9.74
C LYS A 208 9.90 -3.63 9.56
N GLY A 209 8.88 -3.64 10.42
CA GLY A 209 7.82 -4.64 10.40
C GLY A 209 8.18 -5.99 11.06
N VAL A 210 9.46 -6.27 11.29
CA VAL A 210 9.92 -7.52 11.90
C VAL A 210 9.99 -7.39 13.42
N THR A 211 9.38 -8.32 14.13
CA THR A 211 9.48 -8.39 15.60
C THR A 211 10.70 -9.20 16.00
N THR A 212 11.61 -8.60 16.77
CA THR A 212 12.83 -9.24 17.26
C THR A 212 13.03 -9.01 18.75
N THR A 213 13.78 -9.90 19.40
CA THR A 213 14.09 -9.82 20.82
C THR A 213 15.58 -9.53 20.99
N ILE A 214 15.90 -8.42 21.64
CA ILE A 214 17.27 -7.96 21.90
C ILE A 214 17.57 -8.12 23.39
N GLU A 215 18.58 -8.92 23.72
CA GLU A 215 19.02 -9.05 25.12
C GLU A 215 19.58 -7.73 25.65
N LYS A 216 19.15 -7.29 26.84
CA LYS A 216 19.58 -6.03 27.49
C LYS A 216 21.09 -5.94 27.69
N LYS A 217 21.79 -7.07 27.83
CA LYS A 217 23.26 -7.08 27.93
C LYS A 217 23.96 -6.53 26.67
N ARG A 218 23.28 -6.54 25.51
CA ARG A 218 23.75 -6.00 24.22
C ARG A 218 23.38 -4.54 24.00
N ILE A 219 22.48 -3.99 24.83
CA ILE A 219 21.98 -2.62 24.73
C ILE A 219 22.87 -1.73 25.61
N ASP A 220 23.27 -0.59 25.07
CA ASP A 220 23.99 0.44 25.80
C ASP A 220 23.00 1.37 26.50
N ARG A 221 22.11 2.01 25.73
CA ARG A 221 21.02 2.83 26.25
C ARG A 221 19.83 2.84 25.29
N VAL A 222 18.67 3.25 25.83
CA VAL A 222 17.44 3.47 25.06
C VAL A 222 17.09 4.94 25.14
N GLU A 223 17.02 5.59 23.99
CA GLU A 223 16.58 6.98 23.85
C GLU A 223 15.11 6.98 23.46
N ARG A 224 14.26 7.29 24.43
CA ARG A 224 12.81 7.41 24.22
C ARG A 224 12.47 8.83 23.81
N MET A 225 11.65 8.98 22.78
CA MET A 225 11.18 10.30 22.37
C MET A 225 10.24 10.87 23.44
N THR A 226 10.41 12.14 23.80
CA THR A 226 9.44 12.82 24.67
C THR A 226 8.13 13.03 23.92
N PRO A 227 6.98 13.14 24.60
CA PRO A 227 5.70 13.44 23.94
C PRO A 227 5.76 14.69 23.05
N GLU A 228 6.54 15.69 23.45
CA GLU A 228 6.78 16.91 22.68
C GLU A 228 7.54 16.63 21.37
N GLN A 229 8.58 15.78 21.42
CA GLN A 229 9.32 15.36 20.21
C GLN A 229 8.46 14.52 19.27
N ILE A 230 7.55 13.70 19.82
CA ILE A 230 6.58 12.92 19.03
C ILE A 230 5.62 13.88 18.32
N GLU A 231 5.09 14.87 19.03
CA GLU A 231 4.18 15.85 18.44
C GLU A 231 4.87 16.74 17.39
N GLU A 232 6.12 17.15 17.64
CA GLU A 232 6.92 17.91 16.68
C GLU A 232 7.21 17.09 15.41
N LYS A 233 7.56 15.81 15.56
CA LYS A 233 7.77 14.91 14.43
C LYS A 233 6.49 14.66 13.63
N ALA A 234 5.36 14.44 14.31
CA ALA A 234 4.05 14.28 13.68
C ALA A 234 3.66 15.53 12.89
N ARG A 235 3.91 16.71 13.47
CA ARG A 235 3.66 17.98 12.82
C ARG A 235 4.56 18.17 11.60
N ALA A 236 5.84 17.83 11.69
CA ALA A 236 6.76 17.91 10.55
C ALA A 236 6.37 16.94 9.42
N ALA A 237 6.01 15.69 9.75
CA ALA A 237 5.56 14.70 8.79
C ALA A 237 4.23 15.09 8.13
N ALA A 238 3.29 15.64 8.90
CA ALA A 238 2.04 16.17 8.38
C ALA A 238 2.29 17.36 7.44
N LEU A 239 3.13 18.32 7.83
CA LEU A 239 3.42 19.48 6.99
C LEU A 239 4.04 19.06 5.64
N ALA A 240 5.00 18.12 5.67
CA ALA A 240 5.64 17.60 4.47
C ALA A 240 4.61 16.91 3.53
N ARG A 241 3.76 16.05 4.09
CA ARG A 241 2.72 15.35 3.31
C ARG A 241 1.65 16.29 2.76
N ALA A 242 1.26 17.32 3.53
CA ALA A 242 0.33 18.34 3.06
C ALA A 242 0.92 19.14 1.88
N ALA A 243 2.21 19.50 1.95
CA ALA A 243 2.90 20.16 0.86
C ALA A 243 2.92 19.31 -0.42
N GLU A 244 3.24 18.02 -0.32
CA GLU A 244 3.24 17.09 -1.47
C GLU A 244 1.86 16.98 -2.13
N ILE A 245 0.78 16.89 -1.34
CA ILE A 245 -0.59 16.81 -1.85
C ILE A 245 -0.96 18.11 -2.60
N VAL A 246 -0.70 19.26 -1.99
CA VAL A 246 -1.04 20.56 -2.59
C VAL A 246 -0.22 20.84 -3.84
N ASP A 247 1.06 20.46 -3.86
CA ASP A 247 1.90 20.60 -5.05
C ASP A 247 1.37 19.76 -6.21
N ALA A 248 1.00 18.50 -5.95
CA ALA A 248 0.38 17.63 -6.95
C ALA A 248 -0.97 18.17 -7.47
N GLU A 249 -1.80 18.76 -6.60
CA GLU A 249 -3.06 19.41 -7.00
C GLU A 249 -2.83 20.67 -7.84
N MET A 250 -1.88 21.51 -7.46
CA MET A 250 -1.51 22.72 -8.21
C MET A 250 -0.96 22.39 -9.59
N GLU A 251 -0.12 21.35 -9.72
CA GLU A 251 0.35 20.85 -11.00
C GLU A 251 -0.81 20.36 -11.88
N ARG A 252 -1.79 19.66 -11.29
CA ARG A 252 -2.99 19.22 -11.99
C ARG A 252 -3.87 20.38 -12.45
N GLU A 253 -4.04 21.42 -11.63
CA GLU A 253 -4.77 22.64 -12.01
C GLU A 253 -4.08 23.36 -13.19
N ARG A 254 -2.74 23.49 -13.15
CA ARG A 254 -1.97 24.08 -14.26
C ARG A 254 -2.06 23.26 -15.55
N ALA A 255 -2.01 21.94 -15.43
CA ALA A 255 -2.19 21.05 -16.57
C ALA A 255 -3.58 21.21 -17.20
N ASN A 256 -4.63 21.32 -16.38
CA ASN A 256 -6.00 21.53 -16.86
C ASN A 256 -6.18 22.91 -17.52
N GLN A 257 -5.64 23.98 -16.93
CA GLN A 257 -5.67 25.32 -17.53
C GLN A 257 -4.93 25.40 -18.87
N SER A 258 -3.86 24.62 -19.02
CA SER A 258 -3.10 24.56 -20.28
C SER A 258 -3.92 23.91 -21.41
N LEU A 259 -4.78 22.93 -21.08
CA LEU A 259 -5.67 22.28 -22.06
C LEU A 259 -6.79 23.21 -22.53
N GLU A 260 -7.36 24.05 -21.64
CA GLU A 260 -8.42 24.99 -22.02
C GLU A 260 -7.96 26.09 -22.99
N LEU A 261 -6.66 26.40 -23.01
CA LEU A 261 -6.09 27.41 -23.91
C LEU A 261 -5.85 26.89 -25.34
N GLU A 262 -5.79 25.58 -25.56
CA GLU A 262 -5.58 24.99 -26.90
C GLU A 262 -6.86 24.93 -27.74
N ASP A 263 -8.04 25.05 -27.13
CA ASP A 263 -9.35 24.92 -27.79
C ASP A 263 -9.96 26.25 -28.24
N VAL A 264 -9.21 27.36 -28.29
CA VAL A 264 -9.71 28.60 -28.89
C VAL A 264 -9.78 28.41 -30.42
N PRO A 265 -10.98 28.29 -31.02
CA PRO A 265 -11.09 28.08 -32.45
C PRO A 265 -10.46 29.27 -33.17
N ALA A 266 -9.54 28.96 -34.09
CA ALA A 266 -8.97 29.93 -35.02
C ALA A 266 -10.04 30.40 -36.01
N GLU A 267 -11.04 31.15 -35.54
CA GLU A 267 -11.96 31.90 -36.38
C GLU A 267 -11.19 33.08 -36.99
N GLY A 268 -10.57 32.88 -38.16
CA GLY A 268 -9.89 33.97 -38.85
C GLY A 268 -9.01 33.65 -40.06
N LEU A 269 -8.93 32.41 -40.54
CA LEU A 269 -8.24 32.07 -41.80
C LEU A 269 -9.19 31.39 -42.78
N GLU A 270 -10.13 32.18 -43.30
CA GLU A 270 -10.92 31.83 -44.48
C GLU A 270 -10.01 31.76 -45.72
N ASN A 271 -10.19 30.70 -46.51
CA ASN A 271 -9.68 30.46 -47.87
C ASN A 271 -8.34 29.71 -48.01
N ALA A 272 -8.38 28.40 -47.75
CA ALA A 272 -7.51 27.43 -48.42
C ALA A 272 -8.34 26.20 -48.88
N PRO A 273 -8.11 25.66 -50.09
CA PRO A 273 -8.94 24.60 -50.65
C PRO A 273 -8.80 23.29 -49.86
N GLN A 274 -9.94 22.70 -49.55
CA GLN A 274 -10.12 21.46 -48.80
C GLN A 274 -9.35 20.30 -49.43
N GLY A 275 -8.21 19.96 -48.85
CA GLY A 275 -7.66 18.61 -48.90
C GLY A 275 -8.34 17.73 -47.84
N PRO A 276 -8.39 16.40 -48.02
CA PRO A 276 -9.11 15.50 -47.12
C PRO A 276 -8.44 15.50 -45.74
N GLN A 277 -9.05 16.22 -44.79
CA GLN A 277 -8.64 16.22 -43.39
C GLN A 277 -9.07 14.90 -42.73
N SER A 278 -8.07 14.11 -42.35
CA SER A 278 -8.20 12.96 -41.47
C SER A 278 -8.45 13.48 -40.05
N ALA A 279 -9.68 13.31 -39.56
CA ALA A 279 -10.04 13.59 -38.18
C ALA A 279 -9.37 12.57 -37.24
N ALA A 280 -8.26 12.95 -36.61
CA ALA A 280 -7.72 12.29 -35.44
C ALA A 280 -8.47 12.81 -34.20
N GLY A 281 -9.73 12.40 -34.05
CA GLY A 281 -10.46 12.63 -32.80
C GLY A 281 -9.83 11.80 -31.68
N GLU A 282 -9.69 12.39 -30.49
CA GLU A 282 -9.32 11.66 -29.27
C GLU A 282 -10.18 10.41 -29.15
N SER A 283 -9.56 9.26 -29.38
CA SER A 283 -10.23 7.97 -29.31
C SER A 283 -10.49 7.65 -27.83
N ALA A 284 -11.61 8.15 -27.30
CA ALA A 284 -12.14 7.71 -26.02
C ALA A 284 -12.41 6.20 -26.12
N PHE A 285 -11.64 5.41 -25.38
CA PHE A 285 -11.84 3.96 -25.30
C PHE A 285 -13.01 3.67 -24.39
N PHE A 286 -13.98 2.94 -24.91
CA PHE A 286 -15.14 2.49 -24.14
C PHE A 286 -14.93 1.02 -23.76
N ILE A 287 -15.02 0.73 -22.46
CA ILE A 287 -15.14 -0.64 -21.96
C ILE A 287 -16.64 -0.89 -21.77
N GLY A 288 -17.28 -1.68 -22.64
CA GLY A 288 -18.74 -1.78 -22.66
C GLY A 288 -19.32 -2.85 -23.57
N ASP A 289 -20.66 -2.93 -23.54
CA ASP A 289 -21.46 -4.01 -24.12
C ASP A 289 -21.89 -3.68 -25.57
N SER A 290 -21.07 -4.11 -26.52
CA SER A 290 -21.37 -4.37 -27.94
C SER A 290 -21.65 -3.23 -28.95
N SER A 291 -21.00 -3.39 -30.11
CA SER A 291 -21.43 -3.13 -31.51
C SER A 291 -20.56 -2.19 -32.37
N HIS A 292 -19.59 -1.45 -31.81
CA HIS A 292 -18.63 -0.70 -32.63
C HIS A 292 -17.26 -1.40 -32.76
N LYS A 293 -16.49 -1.06 -33.81
CA LYS A 293 -15.09 -1.52 -33.94
C LYS A 293 -14.26 -0.91 -32.80
N GLY A 294 -13.51 -1.74 -32.06
CA GLY A 294 -12.54 -1.28 -31.06
C GLY A 294 -12.85 -1.62 -29.59
N PHE A 295 -13.90 -2.38 -29.29
CA PHE A 295 -14.18 -2.81 -27.92
C PHE A 295 -13.33 -4.02 -27.49
N LEU A 296 -12.74 -3.93 -26.30
CA LEU A 296 -12.17 -5.07 -25.58
C LEU A 296 -13.29 -5.70 -24.75
N ILE A 297 -13.76 -6.88 -25.17
CA ILE A 297 -14.84 -7.60 -24.50
C ILE A 297 -14.26 -8.87 -23.87
N PRO A 298 -14.18 -8.93 -22.53
CA PRO A 298 -13.77 -10.15 -21.83
C PRO A 298 -14.61 -11.37 -22.23
N GLY A 299 -13.93 -12.44 -22.64
CA GLY A 299 -14.54 -13.70 -23.09
C GLY A 299 -14.85 -13.80 -24.58
N ASP A 300 -14.69 -12.73 -25.38
CA ASP A 300 -14.83 -12.83 -26.84
C ASP A 300 -13.59 -13.51 -27.43
N ALA A 301 -13.78 -14.69 -28.04
CA ALA A 301 -12.71 -15.49 -28.65
C ALA A 301 -11.91 -14.75 -29.74
N ARG A 302 -12.43 -13.64 -30.27
CA ARG A 302 -11.74 -12.79 -31.25
C ARG A 302 -10.75 -11.82 -30.61
N VAL A 303 -10.94 -11.49 -29.32
CA VAL A 303 -10.10 -10.56 -28.57
C VAL A 303 -8.93 -11.33 -27.97
N THR A 304 -7.95 -11.62 -28.84
CA THR A 304 -6.71 -12.34 -28.50
C THR A 304 -5.55 -11.38 -28.23
N ARG A 305 -4.48 -11.87 -27.59
CA ARG A 305 -3.19 -11.15 -27.42
C ARG A 305 -2.78 -10.38 -28.69
N SER A 306 -2.77 -11.09 -29.83
CA SER A 306 -2.36 -10.52 -31.11
C SER A 306 -3.28 -9.40 -31.60
N SER A 307 -4.60 -9.57 -31.49
CA SER A 307 -5.57 -8.53 -31.86
C SER A 307 -5.53 -7.31 -30.95
N ILE A 308 -5.27 -7.52 -29.64
CA ILE A 308 -5.13 -6.44 -28.67
C ILE A 308 -3.93 -5.60 -29.03
N LYS A 309 -2.76 -6.21 -29.22
CA LYS A 309 -1.53 -5.49 -29.61
C LYS A 309 -1.66 -4.78 -30.96
N SER A 310 -2.35 -5.41 -31.92
CA SER A 310 -2.67 -4.75 -33.19
C SER A 310 -3.58 -3.54 -33.04
N THR A 311 -4.38 -3.46 -31.98
CA THR A 311 -5.35 -2.38 -31.75
C THR A 311 -4.77 -1.28 -30.86
N LEU A 312 -4.06 -1.65 -29.79
CA LEU A 312 -3.54 -0.73 -28.77
C LEU A 312 -2.04 -0.42 -28.92
N GLY A 313 -1.33 -1.15 -29.78
CA GLY A 313 0.14 -1.13 -29.83
C GLY A 313 0.76 -2.08 -28.80
N GLU A 314 2.08 -1.98 -28.62
CA GLU A 314 2.78 -2.78 -27.62
C GLU A 314 2.47 -2.29 -26.18
N PRO A 315 2.27 -3.22 -25.23
CA PRO A 315 2.08 -2.89 -23.82
C PRO A 315 3.35 -2.27 -23.23
N ASP A 316 3.17 -1.63 -22.08
CA ASP A 316 4.27 -1.07 -21.28
C ASP A 316 5.12 -2.21 -20.67
N LEU A 317 4.44 -3.28 -20.22
CA LEU A 317 5.06 -4.53 -19.75
C LEU A 317 4.21 -5.73 -20.18
N GLU A 318 4.86 -6.85 -20.50
CA GLU A 318 4.18 -8.11 -20.80
C GLU A 318 4.79 -9.23 -19.97
N TYR A 319 3.97 -9.90 -19.17
CA TYR A 319 4.42 -11.01 -18.33
C TYR A 319 3.35 -12.08 -18.20
N ALA A 320 3.74 -13.33 -18.46
CA ALA A 320 2.84 -14.49 -18.43
C ALA A 320 1.55 -14.27 -19.25
N ARG A 321 0.43 -14.05 -18.54
CA ARG A 321 -0.92 -13.86 -19.07
C ARG A 321 -1.40 -12.41 -18.94
N VAL A 322 -0.53 -11.47 -18.59
CA VAL A 322 -0.88 -10.06 -18.36
C VAL A 322 -0.21 -9.18 -19.41
N LEU A 323 -1.00 -8.29 -20.02
CA LEU A 323 -0.53 -7.17 -20.83
C LEU A 323 -0.79 -5.87 -20.04
N ASP A 324 0.26 -5.23 -19.59
CA ASP A 324 0.19 -4.01 -18.78
C ASP A 324 0.17 -2.77 -19.69
N TYR A 325 -0.91 -2.01 -19.64
CA TYR A 325 -1.06 -0.71 -20.31
C TYR A 325 -1.30 0.40 -19.28
N ASN A 326 -0.87 0.22 -18.02
CA ASN A 326 -1.14 1.17 -16.95
C ASN A 326 -0.54 2.55 -17.23
N TRP A 327 0.62 2.64 -17.88
CA TRP A 327 1.25 3.95 -18.12
C TRP A 327 0.48 4.75 -19.18
N LYS A 328 0.14 4.10 -20.30
CA LYS A 328 -0.55 4.75 -21.43
C LYS A 328 -2.06 4.90 -21.22
N HIS A 329 -2.70 3.90 -20.63
CA HIS A 329 -4.16 3.76 -20.62
C HIS A 329 -4.76 3.54 -19.23
N GLY A 330 -3.95 3.23 -18.21
CA GLY A 330 -4.41 3.05 -16.83
C GLY A 330 -5.11 1.72 -16.55
N PHE A 331 -4.86 0.69 -17.37
CA PHE A 331 -5.41 -0.65 -17.14
C PHE A 331 -4.43 -1.77 -17.53
N GLU A 332 -4.67 -2.94 -16.99
CA GLU A 332 -4.05 -4.22 -17.36
C GLU A 332 -5.07 -5.13 -18.04
N LEU A 333 -4.60 -5.98 -18.95
CA LEU A 333 -5.41 -6.99 -19.62
C LEU A 333 -4.93 -8.37 -19.20
N VAL A 334 -5.82 -9.16 -18.62
CA VAL A 334 -5.56 -10.53 -18.21
C VAL A 334 -6.12 -11.47 -19.27
N LEU A 335 -5.26 -12.33 -19.80
CA LEU A 335 -5.58 -13.31 -20.82
C LEU A 335 -5.78 -14.69 -20.20
N SER A 336 -6.54 -15.54 -20.88
CA SER A 336 -6.62 -16.98 -20.63
C SER A 336 -5.34 -17.70 -21.10
N GLU A 337 -5.22 -18.99 -20.80
CA GLU A 337 -4.12 -19.83 -21.33
C GLU A 337 -4.13 -19.93 -22.86
N ASN A 338 -5.29 -19.71 -23.49
CA ASN A 338 -5.45 -19.70 -24.94
C ASN A 338 -5.32 -18.27 -25.53
N ASP A 339 -4.70 -17.34 -24.79
CA ASP A 339 -4.48 -15.94 -25.18
C ASP A 339 -5.76 -15.12 -25.46
N VAL A 340 -6.93 -15.59 -25.04
CA VAL A 340 -8.20 -14.84 -25.12
C VAL A 340 -8.35 -13.93 -23.91
N LEU A 341 -8.78 -12.68 -24.09
CA LEU A 341 -9.04 -11.73 -23.01
C LEU A 341 -10.05 -12.29 -21.99
N GLU A 342 -9.65 -12.40 -20.74
CA GLU A 342 -10.46 -12.93 -19.64
C GLU A 342 -10.95 -11.83 -18.70
N ALA A 343 -10.11 -10.84 -18.42
CA ALA A 343 -10.46 -9.71 -17.58
C ALA A 343 -9.68 -8.44 -17.95
N ILE A 344 -10.25 -7.29 -17.63
CA ILE A 344 -9.61 -5.97 -17.68
C ILE A 344 -9.51 -5.46 -16.24
N ARG A 345 -8.31 -5.16 -15.77
CA ARG A 345 -8.08 -4.62 -14.41
C ARG A 345 -7.72 -3.15 -14.48
N ILE A 346 -8.49 -2.32 -13.80
CA ILE A 346 -8.29 -0.89 -13.70
C ILE A 346 -7.70 -0.63 -12.32
N ASN A 347 -6.39 -0.37 -12.27
CA ASN A 347 -5.60 -0.26 -11.04
C ASN A 347 -5.12 1.18 -10.76
N SER A 348 -5.57 2.15 -11.55
CA SER A 348 -5.07 3.52 -11.47
C SER A 348 -6.16 4.55 -11.78
N ASP A 349 -6.02 5.71 -11.14
CA ASP A 349 -6.72 6.95 -11.46
C ASP A 349 -6.36 7.52 -12.83
N ARG A 350 -5.31 6.99 -13.49
CA ARG A 350 -4.91 7.32 -14.86
C ARG A 350 -5.86 6.77 -15.91
N PHE A 351 -6.77 5.86 -15.55
CA PHE A 351 -7.77 5.37 -16.47
C PHE A 351 -8.69 6.52 -16.92
N LYS A 352 -8.49 6.97 -18.16
CA LYS A 352 -9.27 8.07 -18.76
C LYS A 352 -10.61 7.61 -19.35
N GLY A 353 -10.86 6.30 -19.39
CA GLY A 353 -12.11 5.76 -19.90
C GLY A 353 -13.27 5.96 -18.93
N LYS A 354 -14.49 5.63 -19.39
CA LYS A 354 -15.69 5.63 -18.55
C LYS A 354 -16.24 4.21 -18.44
N LEU A 355 -16.54 3.79 -17.21
CA LEU A 355 -17.41 2.64 -16.99
C LEU A 355 -18.85 3.08 -17.25
N SER A 356 -19.67 2.16 -17.76
CA SER A 356 -21.09 2.43 -18.07
C SER A 356 -21.94 2.78 -16.84
N SER A 357 -21.39 2.63 -15.63
CA SER A 357 -22.09 2.76 -14.36
C SER A 357 -21.84 4.06 -13.61
N GLU A 358 -21.14 5.02 -14.20
CA GLU A 358 -20.71 6.27 -13.57
C GLU A 358 -19.71 6.09 -12.39
N ILE A 359 -19.57 4.88 -11.83
CA ILE A 359 -18.50 4.51 -10.91
C ILE A 359 -17.15 4.70 -11.60
N SER A 360 -16.24 5.35 -10.88
CA SER A 360 -14.86 5.59 -11.30
C SER A 360 -13.89 5.08 -10.23
N TYR A 361 -12.60 5.11 -10.52
CA TYR A 361 -11.57 4.68 -9.56
C TYR A 361 -11.53 5.54 -8.28
N VAL A 362 -12.08 6.76 -8.31
CA VAL A 362 -12.17 7.63 -7.12
C VAL A 362 -13.44 7.40 -6.30
N SER A 363 -14.37 6.56 -6.78
CA SER A 363 -15.59 6.22 -6.05
C SER A 363 -15.29 5.40 -4.80
N SER A 364 -16.22 5.48 -3.86
CA SER A 364 -16.18 4.79 -2.57
C SER A 364 -17.03 3.52 -2.55
N LEU A 365 -16.86 2.68 -1.52
CA LEU A 365 -17.73 1.51 -1.30
C LEU A 365 -19.23 1.91 -1.26
N PRO A 366 -19.67 2.92 -0.49
CA PRO A 366 -21.04 3.41 -0.53
C PRO A 366 -21.56 3.78 -1.94
N ASP A 367 -20.72 4.38 -2.78
CA ASP A 367 -21.10 4.74 -4.15
C ASP A 367 -21.39 3.48 -4.99
N VAL A 368 -20.54 2.46 -4.86
CA VAL A 368 -20.72 1.17 -5.53
C VAL A 368 -22.00 0.48 -5.08
N LEU A 369 -22.26 0.44 -3.76
CA LEU A 369 -23.48 -0.17 -3.22
C LEU A 369 -24.74 0.59 -3.65
N THR A 370 -24.65 1.91 -3.81
CA THR A 370 -25.74 2.73 -4.34
C THR A 370 -26.01 2.42 -5.81
N ALA A 371 -24.96 2.29 -6.63
CA ALA A 371 -25.08 2.04 -8.07
C ALA A 371 -25.50 0.61 -8.41
N TYR A 372 -25.05 -0.38 -7.64
CA TYR A 372 -25.20 -1.80 -7.97
C TYR A 372 -26.05 -2.59 -6.97
N GLY A 373 -26.50 -1.96 -5.90
CA GLY A 373 -27.27 -2.58 -4.82
C GLY A 373 -26.39 -3.09 -3.67
N GLU A 374 -27.04 -3.18 -2.51
CA GLU A 374 -26.48 -3.68 -1.26
C GLU A 374 -26.03 -5.14 -1.36
N PRO A 375 -24.98 -5.55 -0.62
CA PRO A 375 -24.57 -6.94 -0.59
C PRO A 375 -25.64 -7.81 0.08
N SER A 376 -25.94 -8.96 -0.52
CA SER A 376 -26.81 -10.00 0.03
C SER A 376 -26.32 -10.55 1.38
N SER A 377 -25.00 -10.55 1.61
CA SER A 377 -24.37 -10.89 2.88
C SER A 377 -22.93 -10.37 2.94
N GLU A 378 -22.38 -10.31 4.15
CA GLU A 378 -20.97 -9.99 4.40
C GLU A 378 -20.25 -11.20 5.03
N LYS A 379 -19.05 -11.53 4.55
CA LYS A 379 -18.25 -12.66 5.04
C LYS A 379 -16.80 -12.24 5.32
N TYR A 380 -16.26 -12.66 6.46
CA TYR A 380 -14.85 -12.50 6.79
C TYR A 380 -14.09 -13.75 6.35
N VAL A 381 -13.03 -13.57 5.58
CA VAL A 381 -12.18 -14.65 5.07
C VAL A 381 -10.75 -14.49 5.56
N GLU A 382 -10.03 -15.60 5.61
CA GLU A 382 -8.61 -15.61 5.94
C GLU A 382 -7.75 -15.02 4.83
N SER A 383 -8.18 -15.19 3.56
CA SER A 383 -7.53 -14.58 2.41
C SER A 383 -8.51 -14.27 1.28
N LEU A 384 -8.48 -13.04 0.77
CA LEU A 384 -9.19 -12.61 -0.44
C LEU A 384 -8.53 -13.08 -1.75
N LEU A 385 -7.27 -13.53 -1.67
CA LEU A 385 -6.47 -13.98 -2.81
C LEU A 385 -6.52 -15.49 -3.02
N SER A 386 -7.20 -16.25 -2.15
CA SER A 386 -7.23 -17.70 -2.31
C SER A 386 -8.07 -18.09 -3.54
N ASP A 387 -7.41 -18.70 -4.52
CA ASP A 387 -8.04 -19.26 -5.73
C ASP A 387 -9.08 -20.35 -5.42
N SER A 388 -9.07 -20.89 -4.20
CA SER A 388 -9.98 -21.95 -3.76
C SER A 388 -11.42 -21.47 -3.47
N HIS A 389 -11.64 -20.15 -3.38
CA HIS A 389 -12.95 -19.61 -3.04
C HIS A 389 -13.70 -19.14 -4.29
N GLU A 390 -14.76 -19.85 -4.65
CA GLU A 390 -15.78 -19.28 -5.52
C GLU A 390 -16.48 -18.14 -4.77
N PHE A 391 -16.07 -16.91 -5.07
CA PHE A 391 -16.69 -15.70 -4.53
C PHE A 391 -18.10 -15.56 -5.11
N GLN A 392 -19.10 -15.62 -4.24
CA GLN A 392 -20.50 -15.53 -4.62
C GLN A 392 -20.85 -14.11 -5.08
N SER A 393 -21.67 -14.02 -6.12
CA SER A 393 -22.17 -12.73 -6.62
C SER A 393 -22.99 -12.02 -5.54
N GLY A 394 -22.77 -10.72 -5.38
CA GLY A 394 -23.47 -9.86 -4.42
C GLY A 394 -23.11 -10.14 -2.96
N VAL A 395 -22.01 -10.84 -2.66
CA VAL A 395 -21.52 -11.04 -1.29
C VAL A 395 -20.27 -10.19 -1.09
N LEU A 396 -20.23 -9.41 -0.01
CA LEU A 396 -19.06 -8.60 0.35
C LEU A 396 -18.12 -9.42 1.22
N TYR A 397 -16.92 -9.72 0.71
CA TYR A 397 -15.89 -10.45 1.44
C TYR A 397 -14.90 -9.47 2.05
N ARG A 398 -14.48 -9.70 3.30
CA ARG A 398 -13.53 -8.85 4.04
C ARG A 398 -12.33 -9.61 4.59
N GLU A 399 -11.18 -8.95 4.57
CA GLU A 399 -9.93 -9.40 5.19
C GLU A 399 -9.20 -8.17 5.75
N GLY A 400 -9.28 -7.97 7.08
CA GLY A 400 -8.71 -6.80 7.73
C GLY A 400 -9.28 -5.48 7.17
N GLY A 401 -8.40 -4.65 6.59
CA GLY A 401 -8.80 -3.41 5.92
C GLY A 401 -9.35 -3.62 4.51
N PHE A 402 -9.14 -4.78 3.89
CA PHE A 402 -9.48 -5.01 2.50
C PHE A 402 -10.86 -5.63 2.34
N SER A 403 -11.53 -5.31 1.23
CA SER A 403 -12.78 -5.98 0.88
C SER A 403 -12.94 -6.16 -0.63
N ARG A 404 -13.77 -7.13 -1.00
CA ARG A 404 -14.06 -7.48 -2.39
C ARG A 404 -15.55 -7.81 -2.56
N ILE A 405 -16.16 -7.30 -3.63
CA ILE A 405 -17.52 -7.69 -4.03
C ILE A 405 -17.55 -7.96 -5.53
N ASN A 406 -18.25 -9.03 -5.92
CA ASN A 406 -18.44 -9.43 -7.32
C ASN A 406 -19.91 -9.27 -7.70
N TYR A 407 -20.20 -8.59 -8.80
CA TYR A 407 -21.51 -8.48 -9.43
C TYR A 407 -21.47 -9.27 -10.75
N LYS A 408 -21.73 -10.58 -10.67
CA LYS A 408 -21.58 -11.51 -11.81
C LYS A 408 -22.47 -11.17 -13.00
N GLU A 409 -23.66 -10.62 -12.75
CA GLU A 409 -24.62 -10.20 -13.78
C GLU A 409 -24.05 -9.07 -14.67
N THR A 410 -23.26 -8.17 -14.08
CA THR A 410 -22.60 -7.08 -14.79
C THR A 410 -21.19 -7.43 -15.24
N GLY A 411 -20.61 -8.51 -14.70
CA GLY A 411 -19.23 -8.92 -14.94
C GLY A 411 -18.23 -8.02 -14.21
N LEU A 412 -18.62 -7.36 -13.11
CA LEU A 412 -17.78 -6.39 -12.42
C LEU A 412 -17.39 -6.88 -11.03
N THR A 413 -16.11 -6.75 -10.71
CA THR A 413 -15.59 -6.99 -9.36
C THR A 413 -14.89 -5.73 -8.86
N PHE A 414 -15.24 -5.31 -7.65
CA PHE A 414 -14.61 -4.16 -6.99
C PHE A 414 -13.77 -4.63 -5.81
N TRP A 415 -12.56 -4.11 -5.73
CA TRP A 415 -11.64 -4.30 -4.61
C TRP A 415 -11.48 -2.97 -3.89
N PHE A 416 -11.51 -3.04 -2.56
CA PHE A 416 -11.40 -1.86 -1.71
C PHE A 416 -10.31 -2.02 -0.66
N ASP A 417 -9.62 -0.92 -0.37
CA ASP A 417 -8.94 -0.70 0.90
C ASP A 417 -9.83 0.24 1.74
N ARG A 418 -10.37 -0.31 2.82
CA ARG A 418 -11.43 0.25 3.67
C ARG A 418 -12.66 0.60 2.85
N ASN A 419 -12.75 1.85 2.40
CA ASN A 419 -13.87 2.40 1.64
C ASN A 419 -13.44 2.95 0.28
N ARG A 420 -12.17 2.84 -0.11
CA ARG A 420 -11.65 3.37 -1.37
C ARG A 420 -11.43 2.24 -2.35
N ILE A 421 -11.87 2.42 -3.59
CA ILE A 421 -11.56 1.48 -4.68
C ILE A 421 -10.05 1.46 -4.92
N ILE A 422 -9.47 0.26 -4.94
CA ILE A 422 -8.07 0.02 -5.29
C ILE A 422 -7.93 -0.79 -6.58
N GLN A 423 -9.00 -1.43 -7.04
CA GLN A 423 -9.03 -2.12 -8.33
C GLN A 423 -10.48 -2.34 -8.75
N ILE A 424 -10.74 -2.13 -10.05
CA ILE A 424 -11.98 -2.55 -10.70
C ILE A 424 -11.61 -3.62 -11.73
N GLU A 425 -12.22 -4.79 -11.64
CA GLU A 425 -12.02 -5.86 -12.62
C GLU A 425 -13.29 -6.05 -13.43
N VAL A 426 -13.15 -5.93 -14.76
CA VAL A 426 -14.20 -6.19 -15.74
C VAL A 426 -13.94 -7.57 -16.34
N GLY A 427 -14.72 -8.57 -15.93
CA GLY A 427 -14.65 -9.94 -16.40
C GLY A 427 -15.80 -10.30 -17.35
N ARG A 428 -15.86 -11.58 -17.70
CA ARG A 428 -16.96 -12.13 -18.50
C ARG A 428 -18.28 -12.06 -17.73
N LYS A 429 -19.34 -11.57 -18.38
CA LYS A 429 -20.72 -11.63 -17.84
C LYS A 429 -21.17 -13.09 -17.71
N GLY A 430 -21.65 -13.44 -16.52
CA GLY A 430 -21.91 -14.83 -16.13
C GLY A 430 -23.35 -15.29 -16.27
#